data_AF-A0A7X9PBR6-F1
#
_entry.id   AF-A0A7X9PBR6-F1
#
_cell.length_a   1.000
_cell.length_b   1.000
_cell.length_c   1.000
_cell.angle_alpha   90.00
_cell.angle_beta   90.00
_cell.angle_gamma   90.00
#
_symmetry.space_group_name_H-M   'P 1'
#
loop_
_entity.id
_entity.type
_entity.pdbx_description
1 polymer ?
#
loop_
_entity_poly.entity_id
_entity_poly.type
_entity_poly.pdbx_seq_one_letter_code
_entity_poly.pdbx_strand_id
1 'polypeptide(L)'
;NSQSYNARYSRDNDGKSVEEQQGVSGSLLETYRKLIALRKANAALRRGDFTSATVGDTHIWAFTRQYAPDAGTGQTLLVAINVGGWDITTNINISHLVVPSAGAEVRDVTNGVLQTTLTNANKGGYSVTVPRYGYRVLSIGVSSGTPPELNVVDGLDIINSLSPAGVDVLQDTPTNQGDNSCELNRLLLKPRADGLLIGITGNLATDGRALALFVQSGSNGQSTINTSTMVAPPSGLKELTGLKFDAGFAPDHLFFLNTYGGTMYVDYLSLPSSGPGVKTYLGNNAVNSHSPTLTGGDNPYGIQASFDNTNTAGITGSSISGAPTATKGLEVLIPWPALGLSNGCGATFRVAAGIVLNDGTVTNQWLPGIGGSMNNIGIAPNLASVPGTQHATLNLAYTVTDATSALRMAAGLTQAGTDKYPCYNLDGVKGIGVGDAVLILNRALLNP
;
A
#
# COMPACT_ATOMS: atom_id res chain seq x y z
N ASN A 1 41.19 -36.04 37.77
CA ASN A 1 40.15 -35.00 37.98
C ASN A 1 38.92 -35.29 37.11
N SER A 2 38.27 -36.45 37.33
CA SER A 2 37.07 -36.88 36.59
C SER A 2 35.82 -36.07 36.96
N GLN A 3 35.77 -35.55 38.20
CA GLN A 3 34.68 -34.70 38.68
C GLN A 3 34.60 -33.36 37.92
N SER A 4 35.73 -32.72 37.61
CA SER A 4 35.75 -31.48 36.81
C SER A 4 35.39 -31.71 35.34
N TYR A 5 35.75 -32.86 34.75
CA TYR A 5 35.33 -33.23 33.39
C TYR A 5 33.82 -33.47 33.30
N ASN A 6 33.24 -34.15 34.31
CA ASN A 6 31.79 -34.39 34.38
C ASN A 6 30.97 -33.11 34.67
N ALA A 7 31.55 -32.09 35.27
CA ALA A 7 30.87 -30.83 35.58
C ALA A 7 30.82 -29.82 34.41
N ARG A 8 31.46 -30.10 33.27
CA ARG A 8 31.44 -29.20 32.11
C ARG A 8 30.07 -29.22 31.42
N TYR A 9 29.63 -28.03 31.01
CA TYR A 9 28.39 -27.83 30.24
C TYR A 9 28.44 -28.44 28.84
N SER A 10 29.65 -28.53 28.27
CA SER A 10 29.96 -29.21 27.01
C SER A 10 31.12 -30.20 27.21
N ARG A 11 31.04 -31.36 26.55
CA ARG A 11 32.07 -32.42 26.54
C ARG A 11 32.33 -32.87 25.11
N ASP A 12 33.52 -33.41 24.87
CA ASP A 12 33.83 -34.05 23.60
C ASP A 12 32.86 -35.22 23.35
N ASN A 13 32.33 -35.28 22.13
CA ASN A 13 31.29 -36.18 21.63
C ASN A 13 29.91 -36.00 22.28
N ASP A 14 29.58 -34.80 22.76
CA ASP A 14 28.23 -34.49 23.27
C ASP A 14 27.25 -33.99 22.19
N GLY A 15 27.76 -33.78 20.97
CA GLY A 15 26.99 -33.38 19.80
C GLY A 15 26.59 -31.91 19.80
N LYS A 16 27.22 -31.05 20.62
CA LYS A 16 26.87 -29.63 20.77
C LYS A 16 27.89 -28.66 20.19
N SER A 17 29.01 -29.13 19.64
CA SER A 17 29.97 -28.29 18.93
C SER A 17 29.70 -28.21 17.42
N VAL A 18 30.27 -27.20 16.75
CA VAL A 18 30.18 -27.06 15.30
C VAL A 18 30.93 -28.20 14.61
N GLU A 19 32.10 -28.54 15.13
CA GLU A 19 32.98 -29.60 14.65
C GLU A 19 32.27 -30.96 14.62
N GLU A 20 31.49 -31.28 15.66
CA GLU A 20 30.73 -32.53 15.75
C GLU A 20 29.48 -32.54 14.87
N GLN A 21 28.87 -31.38 14.63
CA GLN A 21 27.62 -31.30 13.87
C GLN A 21 27.84 -31.11 12.37
N GLN A 22 29.00 -30.58 11.97
CA GLN A 22 29.31 -30.26 10.58
C GLN A 22 29.39 -31.53 9.73
N GLY A 23 28.61 -31.57 8.65
CA GLY A 23 28.54 -32.72 7.74
C GLY A 23 27.78 -33.93 8.30
N VAL A 24 27.27 -33.86 9.54
CA VAL A 24 26.49 -34.94 10.15
C VAL A 24 25.02 -34.79 9.76
N SER A 25 24.51 -35.73 8.96
CA SER A 25 23.11 -35.74 8.54
C SER A 25 22.17 -35.81 9.74
N GLY A 26 21.21 -34.87 9.81
CA GLY A 26 20.25 -34.78 10.90
C GLY A 26 20.75 -34.00 12.12
N SER A 27 21.99 -33.49 12.11
CA SER A 27 22.45 -32.56 13.14
C SER A 27 21.66 -31.25 13.10
N LEU A 28 21.65 -30.52 14.21
CA LEU A 28 20.97 -29.22 14.29
C LEU A 28 21.58 -28.22 13.29
N LEU A 29 22.91 -28.16 13.21
CA LEU A 29 23.64 -27.31 12.26
C LEU A 29 23.23 -27.60 10.81
N GLU A 30 23.25 -28.88 10.39
CA GLU A 30 22.88 -29.24 9.02
C GLU A 30 21.39 -29.02 8.76
N THR A 31 20.54 -29.17 9.77
CA THR A 31 19.11 -28.84 9.69
C THR A 31 18.89 -27.35 9.43
N TYR A 32 19.58 -26.48 10.17
CA TYR A 32 19.51 -25.02 9.95
C TYR A 32 20.10 -24.62 8.60
N ARG A 33 21.20 -25.23 8.15
CA ARG A 33 21.75 -25.01 6.80
C ARG A 33 20.73 -25.35 5.72
N LYS A 34 20.02 -26.48 5.85
CA LYS A 34 18.92 -26.87 4.94
C LYS A 34 17.77 -25.87 4.98
N LEU A 35 17.33 -25.42 6.16
CA LEU A 35 16.27 -24.42 6.30
C LEU A 35 16.66 -23.06 5.70
N ILE A 36 17.90 -22.61 5.89
CA ILE A 36 18.42 -21.37 5.30
C ILE A 36 18.47 -21.49 3.78
N ALA A 37 18.95 -22.63 3.26
CA ALA A 37 18.96 -22.89 1.82
C ALA A 37 17.54 -22.88 1.25
N LEU A 38 16.60 -23.56 1.91
CA LEU A 38 15.17 -23.57 1.55
C LEU A 38 14.60 -22.15 1.53
N ARG A 39 14.86 -21.33 2.56
CA ARG A 39 14.40 -19.92 2.62
C ARG A 39 15.03 -19.06 1.53
N LYS A 40 16.30 -19.26 1.18
CA LYS A 40 16.99 -18.50 0.12
C LYS A 40 16.41 -18.85 -1.26
N ALA A 41 16.23 -20.14 -1.53
CA ALA A 41 15.72 -20.67 -2.80
C ALA A 41 14.26 -20.29 -3.08
N ASN A 42 13.48 -19.98 -2.04
CA ASN A 42 12.07 -19.67 -2.18
C ASN A 42 11.77 -18.22 -1.77
N ALA A 43 11.54 -17.35 -2.76
CA ALA A 43 11.28 -15.93 -2.54
C ALA A 43 10.03 -15.68 -1.66
N ALA A 44 8.99 -16.52 -1.79
CA ALA A 44 7.78 -16.42 -0.99
C ALA A 44 8.02 -16.61 0.51
N LEU A 45 9.00 -17.42 0.93
CA LEU A 45 9.35 -17.55 2.36
C LEU A 45 9.97 -16.27 2.94
N ARG A 46 10.53 -15.41 2.10
CA ARG A 46 11.23 -14.18 2.49
C ARG A 46 10.37 -12.93 2.36
N ARG A 47 9.58 -12.85 1.30
CA ARG A 47 8.88 -11.65 0.86
C ARG A 47 7.40 -11.84 0.60
N GLY A 48 6.90 -13.09 0.66
CA GLY A 48 5.49 -13.35 0.37
C GLY A 48 4.60 -12.98 1.55
N ASP A 49 3.37 -12.63 1.25
CA ASP A 49 2.32 -12.38 2.22
C ASP A 49 2.09 -13.59 3.10
N PHE A 50 1.46 -13.38 4.25
CA PHE A 50 1.07 -14.44 5.16
C PHE A 50 -0.45 -14.54 5.21
N THR A 51 -0.99 -15.72 4.92
CA THR A 51 -2.42 -16.00 5.12
C THR A 51 -2.57 -17.29 5.90
N SER A 52 -3.22 -17.22 7.05
CA SER A 52 -3.52 -18.41 7.85
C SER A 52 -4.40 -19.37 7.07
N ALA A 53 -4.11 -20.67 7.14
CA ALA A 53 -4.95 -21.71 6.55
C ALA A 53 -5.70 -22.44 7.67
N THR A 54 -7.01 -22.67 7.48
CA THR A 54 -7.81 -23.35 8.50
C THR A 54 -7.52 -24.84 8.48
N VAL A 55 -7.24 -25.42 9.65
CA VAL A 55 -6.96 -26.85 9.83
C VAL A 55 -7.76 -27.37 11.01
N GLY A 56 -8.35 -28.56 10.87
CA GLY A 56 -9.14 -29.18 11.94
C GLY A 56 -8.31 -29.85 13.04
N ASP A 57 -7.03 -30.13 12.79
CA ASP A 57 -6.11 -30.75 13.74
C ASP A 57 -5.31 -29.68 14.51
N THR A 58 -5.42 -29.69 15.85
CA THR A 58 -4.77 -28.72 16.74
C THR A 58 -3.26 -28.85 16.82
N HIS A 59 -2.68 -29.94 16.31
CA HIS A 59 -1.22 -30.15 16.26
C HIS A 59 -0.61 -29.67 14.94
N ILE A 60 -1.44 -29.27 13.97
CA ILE A 60 -0.98 -28.74 12.70
C ILE A 60 -1.17 -27.23 12.67
N TRP A 61 -0.06 -26.51 12.46
CA TRP A 61 -0.10 -25.10 12.11
C TRP A 61 0.19 -24.93 10.62
N ALA A 62 -0.74 -24.34 9.87
CA ALA A 62 -0.62 -24.16 8.44
C ALA A 62 -0.94 -22.75 7.97
N PHE A 63 -0.26 -22.32 6.91
CA PHE A 63 -0.43 -21.01 6.29
C PHE A 63 0.09 -21.02 4.86
N THR A 64 -0.40 -20.12 4.03
CA THR A 64 0.16 -19.89 2.68
C THR A 64 1.09 -18.69 2.67
N ARG A 65 2.11 -18.75 1.81
CA ARG A 65 2.98 -17.64 1.46
C ARG A 65 2.85 -17.33 -0.03
N GLN A 66 2.44 -16.12 -0.38
CA GLN A 66 2.24 -15.71 -1.78
C GLN A 66 3.14 -14.54 -2.09
N TYR A 67 4.02 -14.68 -3.06
CA TYR A 67 4.88 -13.61 -3.56
C TYR A 67 4.68 -13.48 -5.06
N ALA A 68 4.15 -12.35 -5.51
CA ALA A 68 4.00 -12.06 -6.93
C ALA A 68 4.69 -10.71 -7.23
N PRO A 69 5.97 -10.73 -7.62
CA PRO A 69 6.68 -9.51 -7.99
C PRO A 69 6.22 -9.00 -9.36
N ASP A 70 6.36 -7.69 -9.59
CA ASP A 70 5.99 -7.04 -10.87
C ASP A 70 6.85 -7.51 -12.05
N ALA A 71 8.07 -7.97 -11.79
CA ALA A 71 8.94 -8.62 -12.75
C ALA A 71 9.51 -9.92 -12.17
N GLY A 72 9.43 -10.99 -12.97
CA GLY A 72 9.88 -12.34 -12.60
C GLY A 72 8.73 -13.30 -12.30
N THR A 73 9.08 -14.48 -11.78
CA THR A 73 8.10 -15.54 -11.54
C THR A 73 7.49 -15.42 -10.15
N GLY A 74 6.16 -15.32 -10.10
CA GLY A 74 5.42 -15.45 -8.84
C GLY A 74 5.61 -16.83 -8.20
N GLN A 75 5.45 -16.89 -6.89
CA GLN A 75 5.59 -18.12 -6.11
C GLN A 75 4.51 -18.17 -5.02
N THR A 76 3.75 -19.27 -5.01
CA THR A 76 2.81 -19.60 -3.94
C THR A 76 3.29 -20.86 -3.22
N LEU A 77 3.37 -20.79 -1.90
CA LEU A 77 3.73 -21.91 -1.03
C LEU A 77 2.63 -22.17 -0.02
N LEU A 78 2.33 -23.43 0.26
CA LEU A 78 1.65 -23.87 1.48
C LEU A 78 2.70 -24.41 2.45
N VAL A 79 2.72 -23.88 3.67
CA VAL A 79 3.54 -24.37 4.77
C VAL A 79 2.64 -25.06 5.78
N ALA A 80 3.01 -26.28 6.18
CA ALA A 80 2.34 -27.01 7.24
C ALA A 80 3.38 -27.55 8.22
N ILE A 81 3.19 -27.29 9.51
CA ILE A 81 4.11 -27.63 10.60
C ILE A 81 3.35 -28.51 11.58
N ASN A 82 3.92 -29.66 11.90
CA ASN A 82 3.38 -30.58 12.88
C ASN A 82 4.15 -30.43 14.19
N VAL A 83 3.46 -30.03 15.25
CA VAL A 83 4.04 -29.94 16.60
C VAL A 83 3.77 -31.19 17.44
N GLY A 84 3.09 -32.19 16.88
CA GLY A 84 2.82 -33.49 17.48
C GLY A 84 3.94 -34.52 17.27
N GLY A 85 3.93 -35.55 18.12
CA GLY A 85 4.96 -36.60 18.16
C GLY A 85 4.76 -37.77 17.18
N TRP A 86 3.76 -37.69 16.31
CA TRP A 86 3.41 -38.72 15.31
C TRP A 86 3.15 -38.06 13.95
N ASP A 87 3.19 -38.86 12.89
CA ASP A 87 2.85 -38.40 11.54
C ASP A 87 1.34 -38.12 11.46
N ILE A 88 0.96 -36.97 10.91
CA ILE A 88 -0.43 -36.53 10.83
C ILE A 88 -0.80 -36.35 9.36
N THR A 89 -1.90 -36.97 8.94
CA THR A 89 -2.57 -36.67 7.67
C THR A 89 -3.83 -35.87 7.98
N THR A 90 -3.90 -34.65 7.46
CA THR A 90 -5.02 -33.74 7.73
C THR A 90 -5.46 -32.99 6.48
N ASN A 91 -6.66 -32.43 6.53
CA ASN A 91 -7.21 -31.59 5.49
C ASN A 91 -6.99 -30.12 5.86
N ILE A 92 -6.34 -29.37 4.97
CA ILE A 92 -6.06 -27.95 5.12
C ILE A 92 -6.98 -27.19 4.17
N ASN A 93 -7.78 -26.27 4.71
CA ASN A 93 -8.62 -25.39 3.91
C ASN A 93 -7.78 -24.21 3.38
N ILE A 94 -7.64 -24.17 2.06
CA ILE A 94 -6.95 -23.12 1.29
C ILE A 94 -7.87 -22.53 0.23
N SER A 95 -9.17 -22.43 0.54
CA SER A 95 -10.19 -21.93 -0.39
C SER A 95 -9.97 -20.48 -0.83
N HIS A 96 -9.15 -19.72 -0.09
CA HIS A 96 -8.74 -18.37 -0.44
C HIS A 96 -7.87 -18.32 -1.71
N LEU A 97 -7.32 -19.45 -2.16
CA LEU A 97 -6.57 -19.51 -3.41
C LEU A 97 -7.48 -19.59 -4.65
N VAL A 98 -7.09 -18.85 -5.69
CA VAL A 98 -7.66 -18.94 -7.04
C VAL A 98 -6.94 -20.04 -7.79
N VAL A 99 -7.67 -21.11 -8.16
CA VAL A 99 -7.12 -22.29 -8.83
C VAL A 99 -7.60 -22.31 -10.29
N PRO A 100 -6.69 -22.44 -11.28
CA PRO A 100 -7.07 -22.57 -12.69
C PRO A 100 -8.07 -23.71 -12.91
N SER A 101 -8.89 -23.61 -13.96
CA SER A 101 -9.85 -24.66 -14.33
C SER A 101 -9.17 -26.01 -14.60
N ALA A 102 -7.94 -25.99 -15.12
CA ALA A 102 -7.10 -27.18 -15.34
C ALA A 102 -6.51 -27.78 -14.05
N GLY A 103 -6.69 -27.13 -12.89
CA GLY A 103 -5.98 -27.45 -11.66
C GLY A 103 -4.58 -26.84 -11.61
N ALA A 104 -3.93 -26.96 -10.46
CA ALA A 104 -2.58 -26.49 -10.21
C ALA A 104 -1.69 -27.63 -9.71
N GLU A 105 -0.49 -27.75 -10.29
CA GLU A 105 0.51 -28.70 -9.83
C GLU A 105 0.92 -28.38 -8.39
N VAL A 106 1.06 -29.39 -7.54
CA VAL A 106 1.59 -29.21 -6.20
C VAL A 106 2.87 -30.03 -6.06
N ARG A 107 3.94 -29.39 -5.59
CA ARG A 107 5.26 -30.01 -5.44
C ARG A 107 5.84 -29.69 -4.08
N ASP A 108 6.25 -30.71 -3.34
CA ASP A 108 6.98 -30.51 -2.09
C ASP A 108 8.42 -30.04 -2.41
N VAL A 109 8.76 -28.81 -2.02
CA VAL A 109 10.08 -28.22 -2.31
C VAL A 109 11.17 -28.71 -1.36
N THR A 110 10.82 -29.51 -0.34
CA THR A 110 11.78 -30.11 0.58
C THR A 110 12.41 -31.39 0.04
N ASN A 111 11.72 -32.08 -0.88
CA ASN A 111 12.14 -33.37 -1.44
C ASN A 111 11.88 -33.52 -2.95
N GLY A 112 11.22 -32.55 -3.59
CA GLY A 112 10.91 -32.52 -5.02
C GLY A 112 9.68 -33.33 -5.45
N VAL A 113 9.01 -34.02 -4.52
CA VAL A 113 7.93 -34.97 -4.82
C VAL A 113 6.64 -34.25 -5.22
N LEU A 114 6.03 -34.71 -6.33
CA LEU A 114 4.71 -34.27 -6.76
C LEU A 114 3.62 -34.77 -5.80
N GLN A 115 2.69 -33.88 -5.49
CA GLN A 115 1.52 -34.16 -4.66
C GLN A 115 0.26 -34.20 -5.53
N THR A 116 -0.87 -34.54 -4.93
CA THR A 116 -2.18 -34.48 -5.57
C THR A 116 -2.42 -33.08 -6.16
N THR A 117 -2.86 -33.01 -7.42
CA THR A 117 -3.19 -31.73 -8.06
C THR A 117 -4.22 -30.95 -7.24
N LEU A 118 -3.97 -29.65 -7.03
CA LEU A 118 -4.93 -28.75 -6.40
C LEU A 118 -6.02 -28.39 -7.42
N THR A 119 -7.28 -28.50 -7.03
CA THR A 119 -8.45 -28.22 -7.87
C THR A 119 -9.46 -27.38 -7.11
N ASN A 120 -10.42 -26.77 -7.81
CA ASN A 120 -11.53 -26.08 -7.15
C ASN A 120 -12.40 -27.02 -6.29
N ALA A 121 -12.37 -28.33 -6.54
CA ALA A 121 -13.13 -29.31 -5.77
C ALA A 121 -12.45 -29.71 -4.45
N ASN A 122 -11.11 -29.70 -4.38
CA ASN A 122 -10.38 -30.16 -3.19
C ASN A 122 -9.74 -29.02 -2.35
N LYS A 123 -9.75 -27.76 -2.82
CA LYS A 123 -9.14 -26.65 -2.09
C LYS A 123 -9.76 -26.33 -0.72
N GLY A 124 -11.01 -26.73 -0.49
CA GLY A 124 -11.68 -26.62 0.82
C GLY A 124 -11.19 -27.60 1.88
N GLY A 125 -10.40 -28.62 1.47
CA GLY A 125 -9.87 -29.65 2.35
C GLY A 125 -8.73 -30.39 1.65
N TYR A 126 -7.64 -29.68 1.36
CA TYR A 126 -6.49 -30.24 0.67
C TYR A 126 -5.70 -31.14 1.63
N SER A 127 -5.61 -32.43 1.32
CA SER A 127 -4.99 -33.44 2.19
C SER A 127 -3.47 -33.35 2.15
N VAL A 128 -2.83 -33.24 3.32
CA VAL A 128 -1.37 -33.22 3.47
C VAL A 128 -0.95 -34.13 4.61
N THR A 129 0.08 -34.96 4.38
CA THR A 129 0.76 -35.74 5.42
C THR A 129 2.02 -35.01 5.89
N VAL A 130 2.05 -34.64 7.17
CA VAL A 130 3.14 -33.92 7.82
C VAL A 130 3.83 -34.83 8.85
N PRO A 131 5.14 -35.09 8.76
CA PRO A 131 5.85 -35.97 9.70
C PRO A 131 5.83 -35.42 11.12
N ARG A 132 6.02 -36.30 12.10
CA ARG A 132 6.20 -35.94 13.52
C ARG A 132 7.25 -34.83 13.70
N TYR A 133 6.94 -33.81 14.49
CA TYR A 133 7.80 -32.65 14.72
C TYR A 133 8.39 -32.03 13.45
N GLY A 134 7.71 -32.23 12.32
CA GLY A 134 8.23 -31.97 11.00
C GLY A 134 7.44 -30.87 10.29
N TYR A 135 7.78 -30.66 9.03
CA TYR A 135 7.11 -29.70 8.19
C TYR A 135 7.02 -30.18 6.73
N ARG A 136 6.12 -29.54 6.01
CA ARG A 136 6.01 -29.59 4.55
C ARG A 136 6.00 -28.17 4.02
N VAL A 137 6.69 -27.95 2.91
CA VAL A 137 6.59 -26.72 2.13
C VAL A 137 6.23 -27.13 0.71
N LEU A 138 5.01 -26.83 0.30
CA LEU A 138 4.48 -27.24 -0.98
C LEU A 138 4.41 -26.02 -1.90
N SER A 139 5.16 -26.02 -3.00
CA SER A 139 4.96 -25.10 -4.10
C SER A 139 3.68 -25.45 -4.84
N ILE A 140 2.83 -24.46 -5.07
CA ILE A 140 1.57 -24.61 -5.75
C ILE A 140 1.68 -23.83 -7.07
N GLY A 141 1.56 -24.54 -8.19
CA GLY A 141 1.54 -24.03 -9.57
C GLY A 141 0.24 -23.31 -9.90
N VAL A 142 -0.25 -22.51 -8.96
CA VAL A 142 -1.22 -21.46 -9.24
C VAL A 142 -0.42 -20.26 -9.74
N SER A 143 -0.83 -19.70 -10.89
CA SER A 143 -0.57 -18.28 -11.12
C SER A 143 -1.24 -17.50 -9.99
N SER A 144 -0.72 -16.35 -9.61
CA SER A 144 -1.43 -15.39 -8.76
C SER A 144 -2.74 -14.99 -9.44
N GLY A 145 -3.79 -15.80 -9.29
CA GLY A 145 -5.12 -15.54 -9.83
C GLY A 145 -5.79 -14.35 -9.14
N THR A 146 -5.18 -13.89 -8.07
CA THR A 146 -5.19 -12.51 -7.62
C THR A 146 -3.73 -12.19 -7.28
N PRO A 147 -3.15 -11.06 -7.74
CA PRO A 147 -1.96 -10.49 -7.10
C PRO A 147 -2.15 -10.52 -5.56
N PRO A 148 -1.08 -10.51 -4.73
CA PRO A 148 -1.23 -9.95 -3.38
C PRO A 148 -2.04 -8.66 -3.57
N GLU A 149 -3.08 -8.37 -2.77
CA GLU A 149 -3.90 -7.19 -3.08
C GLU A 149 -2.92 -6.04 -3.32
N LEU A 150 -2.83 -5.57 -4.58
CA LEU A 150 -1.66 -4.83 -5.09
C LEU A 150 -1.63 -3.41 -4.51
N ASN A 151 -2.39 -3.21 -3.44
CA ASN A 151 -2.87 -1.97 -2.90
C ASN A 151 -3.33 -2.19 -1.43
N VAL A 152 -2.60 -2.95 -0.60
CA VAL A 152 -2.77 -2.80 0.85
C VAL A 152 -2.09 -1.50 1.22
N VAL A 153 -2.81 -0.59 1.89
CA VAL A 153 -2.21 0.65 2.39
C VAL A 153 -1.25 0.29 3.53
N ASP A 154 0.03 0.16 3.23
CA ASP A 154 1.05 -0.37 4.16
C ASP A 154 2.31 0.48 4.24
N GLY A 155 2.61 1.28 3.21
CA GLY A 155 3.77 2.16 3.14
C GLY A 155 5.12 1.48 2.81
N LEU A 156 5.16 0.19 2.44
CA LEU A 156 6.39 -0.60 2.27
C LEU A 156 6.99 -0.60 0.86
N ASP A 157 6.16 -0.61 -0.18
CA ASP A 157 6.59 -0.69 -1.59
C ASP A 157 5.71 0.20 -2.48
N ILE A 158 5.64 1.47 -2.09
CA ILE A 158 4.74 2.48 -2.66
C ILE A 158 4.89 2.55 -4.20
N ILE A 159 6.09 2.36 -4.72
CA ILE A 159 6.32 2.42 -6.18
C ILE A 159 5.56 1.32 -6.90
N ASN A 160 5.60 0.09 -6.39
CA ASN A 160 4.93 -1.05 -7.00
C ASN A 160 3.42 -1.00 -6.70
N SER A 161 3.02 -0.65 -5.48
CA SER A 161 1.61 -0.48 -5.09
C SER A 161 0.88 0.52 -5.99
N LEU A 162 1.56 1.62 -6.34
CA LEU A 162 0.98 2.66 -7.19
C LEU A 162 1.32 2.50 -8.68
N SER A 163 2.00 1.44 -9.12
CA SER A 163 2.32 1.24 -10.54
C SER A 163 1.15 0.63 -11.34
N PRO A 164 0.95 1.03 -12.62
CA PRO A 164 1.39 2.32 -13.16
C PRO A 164 0.62 3.46 -12.48
N ALA A 165 1.34 4.52 -12.09
CA ALA A 165 0.73 5.66 -11.42
C ALA A 165 0.11 6.61 -12.46
N GLY A 166 -1.02 7.22 -12.12
CA GLY A 166 -1.61 8.28 -12.94
C GLY A 166 -0.83 9.59 -12.85
N VAL A 167 -0.13 9.79 -11.73
CA VAL A 167 0.80 10.89 -11.48
C VAL A 167 2.00 10.35 -10.74
N ASP A 168 3.17 10.87 -11.11
CA ASP A 168 4.45 10.49 -10.54
C ASP A 168 5.40 11.70 -10.57
N VAL A 169 5.71 12.22 -9.39
CA VAL A 169 6.48 13.45 -9.24
C VAL A 169 7.60 13.24 -8.24
N LEU A 170 8.83 13.56 -8.65
CA LEU A 170 10.01 13.49 -7.81
C LEU A 170 10.26 14.81 -7.08
N GLN A 171 10.91 14.71 -5.93
CA GLN A 171 11.48 15.84 -5.23
C GLN A 171 12.61 16.46 -6.07
N ASP A 172 12.62 17.79 -6.13
CA ASP A 172 13.64 18.55 -6.83
C ASP A 172 14.54 19.37 -5.88
N THR A 173 14.24 19.34 -4.57
CA THR A 173 14.90 20.15 -3.55
C THR A 173 15.60 19.29 -2.50
N PRO A 174 16.93 19.42 -2.31
CA PRO A 174 17.67 18.75 -1.23
C PRO A 174 17.07 19.02 0.15
N THR A 175 17.17 18.07 1.07
CA THR A 175 16.60 18.23 2.42
C THR A 175 17.48 19.07 3.32
N ASN A 176 16.90 20.04 4.03
CA ASN A 176 17.56 20.74 5.13
C ASN A 176 17.09 20.24 6.51
N GLN A 177 16.36 19.12 6.54
CA GLN A 177 15.72 18.55 7.73
C GLN A 177 16.40 17.26 8.21
N GLY A 178 17.42 16.78 7.48
CA GLY A 178 18.23 15.59 7.79
C GLY A 178 17.99 14.44 6.80
N ASP A 179 19.07 13.75 6.43
CA ASP A 179 19.06 12.64 5.47
C ASP A 179 18.38 11.39 6.07
N ASN A 180 17.45 10.78 5.32
CA ASN A 180 16.71 9.57 5.72
C ASN A 180 16.07 9.67 7.11
N SER A 181 15.59 10.85 7.46
CA SER A 181 15.07 11.21 8.79
C SER A 181 13.83 12.08 8.68
N CYS A 182 13.85 13.05 7.76
CA CYS A 182 12.75 13.97 7.55
C CYS A 182 12.89 14.56 6.15
N GLU A 183 12.40 13.87 5.14
CA GLU A 183 12.50 14.29 3.75
C GLU A 183 11.40 13.65 2.92
N LEU A 184 10.98 14.35 1.86
CA LEU A 184 10.01 13.85 0.91
C LEU A 184 10.72 13.58 -0.42
N ASN A 185 10.52 12.40 -0.99
CA ASN A 185 11.25 11.95 -2.17
C ASN A 185 10.39 11.91 -3.43
N ARG A 186 9.14 11.44 -3.32
CA ARG A 186 8.28 11.20 -4.48
C ARG A 186 6.81 11.21 -4.07
N LEU A 187 5.95 11.79 -4.91
CA LEU A 187 4.49 11.74 -4.79
C LEU A 187 3.93 10.95 -5.98
N LEU A 188 3.14 9.93 -5.68
CA LEU A 188 2.42 9.13 -6.66
C LEU A 188 0.92 9.16 -6.38
N LEU A 189 0.11 9.25 -7.44
CA LEU A 189 -1.35 9.18 -7.35
C LEU A 189 -1.87 8.04 -8.24
N LYS A 190 -2.74 7.20 -7.70
CA LYS A 190 -3.38 6.11 -8.44
C LYS A 190 -4.88 6.06 -8.12
N PRO A 191 -5.76 6.25 -9.11
CA PRO A 191 -7.18 6.01 -8.91
C PRO A 191 -7.44 4.50 -8.75
N ARG A 192 -8.30 4.13 -7.81
CA ARG A 192 -8.85 2.78 -7.64
C ARG A 192 -10.37 2.80 -7.79
N ALA A 193 -10.98 1.63 -7.83
CA ALA A 193 -12.44 1.52 -7.86
C ALA A 193 -13.09 2.14 -6.61
N ASP A 194 -12.43 2.01 -5.46
CA ASP A 194 -12.89 2.39 -4.12
C ASP A 194 -12.44 3.78 -3.65
N GLY A 195 -11.42 4.39 -4.27
CA GLY A 195 -10.92 5.70 -3.87
C GLY A 195 -9.69 6.17 -4.63
N LEU A 196 -9.11 7.29 -4.17
CA LEU A 196 -7.81 7.77 -4.60
C LEU A 196 -6.72 7.22 -3.66
N LEU A 197 -5.80 6.44 -4.22
CA LEU A 197 -4.59 6.00 -3.53
C LEU A 197 -3.48 7.03 -3.75
N ILE A 198 -2.90 7.50 -2.65
CA ILE A 198 -1.82 8.49 -2.61
C ILE A 198 -0.62 7.85 -1.92
N GLY A 199 0.53 7.89 -2.58
CA GLY A 199 1.79 7.39 -2.06
C GLY A 199 2.82 8.51 -1.99
N ILE A 200 3.46 8.66 -0.84
CA ILE A 200 4.54 9.62 -0.63
C ILE A 200 5.74 8.87 -0.05
N THR A 201 6.83 8.78 -0.80
CA THR A 201 8.04 8.14 -0.29
C THR A 201 8.89 9.13 0.50
N GLY A 202 9.54 8.66 1.57
CA GLY A 202 10.37 9.45 2.47
C GLY A 202 10.13 9.17 3.95
N ASN A 203 10.65 10.06 4.78
CA ASN A 203 10.66 9.95 6.23
C ASN A 203 10.05 11.19 6.90
N LEU A 204 9.54 11.01 8.12
CA LEU A 204 9.06 12.11 8.98
C LEU A 204 9.56 11.89 10.41
N ALA A 205 10.28 12.86 10.97
CA ALA A 205 10.78 12.72 12.33
C ALA A 205 9.64 12.59 13.35
N THR A 206 9.85 11.78 14.39
CA THR A 206 8.83 11.42 15.39
C THR A 206 8.68 12.45 16.52
N ASP A 207 9.02 13.72 16.25
CA ASP A 207 9.09 14.81 17.23
C ASP A 207 7.88 15.76 17.20
N GLY A 208 6.82 15.36 16.47
CA GLY A 208 5.55 16.09 16.39
C GLY A 208 5.39 16.95 15.15
N ARG A 209 6.47 17.17 14.37
CA ARG A 209 6.35 17.77 13.04
C ARG A 209 5.40 16.93 12.17
N ALA A 210 4.74 17.59 11.24
CA ALA A 210 3.65 17.02 10.48
C ALA A 210 3.92 17.01 8.97
N LEU A 211 3.27 16.07 8.29
CA LEU A 211 3.06 16.09 6.85
C LEU A 211 1.65 16.64 6.60
N ALA A 212 1.57 17.77 5.90
CA ALA A 212 0.33 18.37 5.43
C ALA A 212 0.08 17.93 3.98
N LEU A 213 -0.95 17.12 3.76
CA LEU A 213 -1.39 16.64 2.45
C LEU A 213 -2.67 17.40 2.05
N PHE A 214 -2.53 18.27 1.06
CA PHE A 214 -3.60 19.07 0.49
C PHE A 214 -4.16 18.37 -0.73
N VAL A 215 -5.48 18.19 -0.76
CA VAL A 215 -6.19 17.62 -1.91
C VAL A 215 -7.28 18.59 -2.33
N GLN A 216 -7.29 18.91 -3.61
CA GLN A 216 -8.42 19.54 -4.28
C GLN A 216 -9.15 18.47 -5.08
N SER A 217 -10.41 18.20 -4.72
CA SER A 217 -11.30 17.29 -5.44
C SER A 217 -12.43 18.03 -6.18
N GLY A 218 -12.76 19.26 -5.76
CA GLY A 218 -13.73 20.14 -6.40
C GLY A 218 -13.27 21.59 -6.56
N SER A 219 -14.23 22.51 -6.76
CA SER A 219 -13.99 23.95 -6.93
C SER A 219 -14.21 24.78 -5.67
N ASN A 220 -14.60 24.16 -4.56
CA ASN A 220 -15.12 24.85 -3.37
C ASN A 220 -14.10 24.93 -2.22
N GLY A 221 -12.81 24.84 -2.54
CA GLY A 221 -11.74 24.87 -1.54
C GLY A 221 -11.20 26.26 -1.22
N GLN A 222 -10.07 26.30 -0.51
CA GLN A 222 -9.42 27.52 -0.05
C GLN A 222 -8.08 27.75 -0.76
N SER A 223 -7.96 28.82 -1.57
CA SER A 223 -6.66 29.26 -2.11
C SER A 223 -5.80 29.99 -1.08
N THR A 224 -6.37 30.36 0.05
CA THR A 224 -5.66 30.86 1.24
C THR A 224 -6.26 30.17 2.45
N ILE A 225 -5.44 29.37 3.12
CA ILE A 225 -5.89 28.47 4.18
C ILE A 225 -6.37 29.27 5.40
N ASN A 226 -7.49 28.84 5.98
CA ASN A 226 -8.01 29.37 7.23
C ASN A 226 -8.16 28.25 8.27
N THR A 227 -7.14 28.06 9.09
CA THR A 227 -7.12 27.13 10.23
C THR A 227 -7.15 27.89 11.57
N SER A 228 -7.65 29.12 11.58
CA SER A 228 -7.51 30.04 12.73
C SER A 228 -8.19 29.56 14.01
N THR A 229 -9.20 28.70 13.85
CA THR A 229 -9.97 28.08 14.94
C THR A 229 -9.36 26.77 15.44
N MET A 230 -8.31 26.26 14.79
CA MET A 230 -7.67 25.01 15.20
C MET A 230 -6.96 25.17 16.54
N VAL A 231 -7.05 24.12 17.35
CA VAL A 231 -6.39 24.05 18.65
C VAL A 231 -5.52 22.80 18.66
N ALA A 232 -4.29 22.95 19.14
CA ALA A 232 -3.39 21.82 19.33
C ALA A 232 -3.98 20.83 20.37
N PRO A 233 -3.76 19.51 20.20
CA PRO A 233 -2.96 18.88 19.16
C PRO A 233 -3.69 18.73 17.80
N PRO A 234 -2.95 18.63 16.68
CA PRO A 234 -1.50 18.72 16.57
C PRO A 234 -1.02 20.18 16.47
N SER A 235 0.21 20.43 16.92
CA SER A 235 0.85 21.75 16.83
C SER A 235 1.21 22.12 15.38
N GLY A 236 1.35 23.41 15.08
CA GLY A 236 1.68 23.91 13.74
C GLY A 236 0.50 24.02 12.77
N LEU A 237 -0.61 23.32 13.04
CA LEU A 237 -1.80 23.33 12.18
C LEU A 237 -2.51 24.69 12.15
N LYS A 238 -2.63 25.38 13.30
CA LYS A 238 -3.30 26.69 13.39
C LYS A 238 -2.53 27.75 12.61
N GLU A 239 -1.22 27.63 12.63
CA GLU A 239 -0.23 28.53 12.05
C GLU A 239 -0.20 28.45 10.51
N LEU A 240 -0.86 27.47 9.91
CA LEU A 240 -1.11 27.44 8.46
C LEU A 240 -2.12 28.50 7.99
N THR A 241 -2.82 29.18 8.90
CA THR A 241 -3.73 30.28 8.53
C THR A 241 -2.97 31.35 7.76
N GLY A 242 -3.42 31.65 6.55
CA GLY A 242 -2.78 32.60 5.65
C GLY A 242 -1.84 31.97 4.62
N LEU A 243 -1.53 30.67 4.72
CA LEU A 243 -0.79 29.95 3.68
C LEU A 243 -1.54 30.09 2.37
N LYS A 244 -0.88 30.62 1.35
CA LYS A 244 -1.51 30.96 0.07
C LYS A 244 -0.91 30.13 -1.06
N PHE A 245 -1.80 29.56 -1.86
CA PHE A 245 -1.48 28.80 -3.06
C PHE A 245 -1.55 29.66 -4.33
N ASP A 246 -1.02 29.10 -5.42
CA ASP A 246 -1.14 29.62 -6.78
C ASP A 246 -2.57 29.72 -7.25
N ALA A 247 -2.77 30.60 -8.23
CA ALA A 247 -4.01 30.64 -8.98
C ALA A 247 -4.32 29.25 -9.57
N GLY A 248 -5.53 28.78 -9.32
CA GLY A 248 -6.01 27.48 -9.80
C GLY A 248 -5.80 26.31 -8.83
N PHE A 249 -5.13 26.51 -7.69
CA PHE A 249 -5.10 25.51 -6.60
C PHE A 249 -5.78 26.05 -5.35
N ALA A 250 -6.89 25.40 -4.98
CA ALA A 250 -7.70 25.72 -3.83
C ALA A 250 -8.14 24.40 -3.19
N PRO A 251 -7.30 23.76 -2.35
CA PRO A 251 -7.66 22.50 -1.71
C PRO A 251 -8.91 22.64 -0.84
N ASP A 252 -9.80 21.66 -0.95
CA ASP A 252 -11.00 21.49 -0.14
C ASP A 252 -10.81 20.43 0.96
N HIS A 253 -9.69 19.71 0.93
CA HIS A 253 -9.30 18.73 1.93
C HIS A 253 -7.84 18.96 2.37
N LEU A 254 -7.61 18.87 3.67
CA LEU A 254 -6.27 18.80 4.25
C LEU A 254 -6.22 17.60 5.20
N PHE A 255 -5.28 16.70 4.96
CA PHE A 255 -4.87 15.69 5.91
C PHE A 255 -3.58 16.15 6.59
N PHE A 256 -3.61 16.26 7.91
CA PHE A 256 -2.48 16.71 8.70
C PHE A 256 -2.03 15.56 9.60
N LEU A 257 -0.90 14.94 9.23
CA LEU A 257 -0.41 13.73 9.87
C LEU A 257 0.89 14.00 10.61
N ASN A 258 1.06 13.48 11.82
CA ASN A 258 2.36 13.51 12.52
C ASN A 258 2.70 12.14 13.09
N THR A 259 3.97 11.92 13.43
CA THR A 259 4.49 10.65 13.95
C THR A 259 4.96 10.74 15.40
N TYR A 260 4.37 11.64 16.20
CA TYR A 260 4.81 11.92 17.56
C TYR A 260 4.94 10.66 18.42
N GLY A 261 6.12 10.45 18.99
CA GLY A 261 6.39 9.31 19.88
C GLY A 261 6.29 7.94 19.20
N GLY A 262 6.41 7.87 17.87
CA GLY A 262 6.31 6.61 17.11
C GLY A 262 4.87 6.16 16.83
N THR A 263 3.89 7.01 17.12
CA THR A 263 2.49 6.81 16.73
C THR A 263 2.14 7.78 15.61
N MET A 264 1.54 7.29 14.53
CA MET A 264 1.01 8.15 13.48
C MET A 264 -0.40 8.59 13.87
N TYR A 265 -0.61 9.91 13.96
CA TYR A 265 -1.92 10.52 14.19
C TYR A 265 -2.38 11.18 12.90
N VAL A 266 -3.65 10.97 12.54
CA VAL A 266 -4.25 11.48 11.31
C VAL A 266 -5.41 12.39 11.64
N ASP A 267 -5.24 13.68 11.36
CA ASP A 267 -6.32 14.65 11.39
C ASP A 267 -6.75 15.01 9.97
N TYR A 268 -8.06 15.16 9.78
CA TYR A 268 -8.67 15.60 8.53
C TYR A 268 -9.33 16.96 8.74
N LEU A 269 -9.20 17.84 7.75
CA LEU A 269 -9.85 19.12 7.69
C LEU A 269 -10.60 19.26 6.38
N SER A 270 -11.90 19.54 6.47
CA SER A 270 -12.63 20.12 5.34
C SER A 270 -12.34 21.61 5.26
N LEU A 271 -12.00 22.10 4.07
CA LEU A 271 -11.62 23.49 3.80
C LEU A 271 -12.66 24.15 2.89
N PRO A 272 -13.78 24.65 3.42
CA PRO A 272 -14.81 25.28 2.60
C PRO A 272 -14.34 26.61 2.01
N SER A 273 -14.87 27.00 0.86
CA SER A 273 -14.53 28.24 0.14
C SER A 273 -14.75 29.52 0.97
N SER A 274 -15.52 29.43 2.05
CA SER A 274 -15.71 30.51 3.01
C SER A 274 -15.73 29.97 4.44
N GLY A 275 -15.15 30.73 5.37
CA GLY A 275 -15.08 30.37 6.79
C GLY A 275 -13.81 29.61 7.18
N PRO A 276 -13.65 29.26 8.46
CA PRO A 276 -12.55 28.42 8.91
C PRO A 276 -12.77 26.96 8.50
N GLY A 277 -11.67 26.21 8.37
CA GLY A 277 -11.73 24.76 8.21
C GLY A 277 -12.41 24.06 9.39
N VAL A 278 -12.88 22.84 9.17
CA VAL A 278 -13.49 22.00 10.21
C VAL A 278 -12.67 20.73 10.36
N LYS A 279 -12.16 20.50 11.57
CA LYS A 279 -11.26 19.39 11.89
C LYS A 279 -12.01 18.18 12.44
N THR A 280 -11.63 17.00 11.96
CA THR A 280 -12.02 15.69 12.49
C THR A 280 -10.75 14.89 12.74
N TYR A 281 -10.60 14.33 13.95
CA TYR A 281 -9.53 13.38 14.22
C TYR A 281 -9.95 12.01 13.71
N LEU A 282 -9.27 11.49 12.67
CA LEU A 282 -9.63 10.22 12.04
C LEU A 282 -9.14 9.01 12.83
N GLY A 283 -8.06 9.18 13.60
CA GLY A 283 -7.50 8.14 14.45
C GLY A 283 -5.99 8.03 14.32
N ASN A 284 -5.48 6.89 14.80
CA ASN A 284 -4.06 6.59 14.84
C ASN A 284 -3.77 5.11 14.59
N ASN A 285 -2.50 4.85 14.30
CA ASN A 285 -1.84 3.54 14.34
C ASN A 285 -0.36 3.73 14.71
N ALA A 286 0.34 2.64 15.02
CA ALA A 286 1.77 2.70 15.24
C ALA A 286 2.51 2.90 13.91
N VAL A 287 3.54 3.74 13.91
CA VAL A 287 4.48 3.88 12.78
C VAL A 287 5.14 2.52 12.53
N ASN A 288 5.36 2.16 11.26
CA ASN A 288 5.91 0.86 10.83
C ASN A 288 5.04 -0.36 11.21
N SER A 289 3.77 -0.17 11.57
CA SER A 289 2.87 -1.29 11.87
C SER A 289 2.36 -2.02 10.62
N HIS A 290 2.49 -1.38 9.45
CA HIS A 290 1.95 -1.87 8.17
C HIS A 290 0.44 -2.12 8.22
N SER A 291 -0.25 -1.44 9.15
CA SER A 291 -1.68 -1.54 9.33
C SER A 291 -2.37 -0.34 8.68
N PRO A 292 -3.28 -0.54 7.73
CA PRO A 292 -4.04 0.55 7.11
C PRO A 292 -5.09 1.17 8.05
N THR A 293 -5.44 0.46 9.12
CA THR A 293 -6.62 0.76 9.94
C THR A 293 -6.30 1.82 10.98
N LEU A 294 -7.00 2.95 10.91
CA LEU A 294 -6.98 3.99 11.93
C LEU A 294 -7.95 3.65 13.06
N THR A 295 -7.52 3.86 14.31
CA THR A 295 -8.33 3.59 15.50
C THR A 295 -8.40 4.80 16.43
N GLY A 296 -9.44 4.86 17.28
CA GLY A 296 -9.58 5.89 18.31
C GLY A 296 -10.04 7.27 17.84
N GLY A 297 -10.42 7.43 16.56
CA GLY A 297 -11.00 8.65 16.00
C GLY A 297 -12.35 8.41 15.31
N ASP A 298 -12.86 9.45 14.67
CA ASP A 298 -14.08 9.41 13.87
C ASP A 298 -13.72 9.34 12.38
N ASN A 299 -13.88 8.14 11.79
CA ASN A 299 -13.49 7.85 10.41
C ASN A 299 -14.66 7.17 9.67
N PRO A 300 -15.77 7.90 9.43
CA PRO A 300 -17.01 7.31 8.94
C PRO A 300 -16.91 6.78 7.51
N TYR A 301 -15.93 7.26 6.74
CA TYR A 301 -15.69 6.83 5.37
C TYR A 301 -14.64 5.72 5.25
N GLY A 302 -14.01 5.30 6.35
CA GLY A 302 -13.01 4.24 6.32
C GLY A 302 -11.73 4.63 5.57
N ILE A 303 -11.28 5.89 5.71
CA ILE A 303 -10.00 6.35 5.17
C ILE A 303 -8.88 5.50 5.78
N GLN A 304 -7.99 5.00 4.94
CA GLN A 304 -6.88 4.16 5.36
C GLN A 304 -5.58 4.95 5.27
N ALA A 305 -4.69 4.76 6.23
CA ALA A 305 -3.36 5.35 6.19
C ALA A 305 -2.35 4.47 6.92
N SER A 306 -1.17 4.28 6.33
CA SER A 306 -0.03 3.62 6.96
C SER A 306 1.24 4.41 6.64
N PHE A 307 2.20 4.38 7.56
CA PHE A 307 3.49 5.03 7.37
C PHE A 307 4.60 4.07 7.78
N ASP A 308 5.37 3.59 6.80
CA ASP A 308 6.68 3.00 7.05
C ASP A 308 7.78 4.07 6.97
N ASN A 309 8.28 4.44 8.14
CA ASN A 309 9.31 5.43 8.36
C ASN A 309 10.72 4.81 8.43
N THR A 310 10.94 3.69 7.74
CA THR A 310 12.25 2.97 7.66
C THR A 310 12.89 3.09 6.28
N ASN A 311 12.52 4.12 5.52
CA ASN A 311 13.17 4.44 4.27
C ASN A 311 14.65 4.83 4.52
N THR A 312 15.58 4.26 3.74
CA THR A 312 17.04 4.46 3.89
C THR A 312 17.71 4.97 2.62
N ALA A 313 16.91 5.32 1.62
CA ALA A 313 17.34 5.77 0.30
C ALA A 313 16.53 7.00 -0.08
N GLY A 314 17.06 7.89 -0.89
CA GLY A 314 16.36 9.14 -1.17
C GLY A 314 17.30 10.29 -1.44
N ILE A 315 16.72 11.49 -1.43
CA ILE A 315 17.44 12.73 -1.44
C ILE A 315 18.26 12.90 -0.16
N THR A 316 19.32 13.68 -0.27
CA THR A 316 20.16 14.10 0.85
C THR A 316 20.16 15.63 0.92
N GLY A 317 20.84 16.20 1.91
CA GLY A 317 21.03 17.65 1.99
C GLY A 317 21.93 18.25 0.90
N SER A 318 22.51 17.42 0.03
CA SER A 318 23.36 17.87 -1.08
C SER A 318 22.99 17.30 -2.45
N SER A 319 22.09 16.31 -2.52
CA SER A 319 21.74 15.67 -3.78
C SER A 319 20.28 15.25 -3.84
N ILE A 320 19.66 15.46 -5.00
CA ILE A 320 18.31 14.98 -5.31
C ILE A 320 18.32 13.67 -6.10
N SER A 321 19.49 13.19 -6.52
CA SER A 321 19.61 12.03 -7.44
C SER A 321 18.99 10.75 -6.89
N GLY A 322 18.89 10.62 -5.56
CA GLY A 322 18.31 9.46 -4.90
C GLY A 322 16.78 9.49 -4.78
N ALA A 323 16.09 10.59 -5.14
CA ALA A 323 14.63 10.68 -5.05
C ALA A 323 13.88 9.45 -5.63
N PRO A 324 14.25 8.90 -6.82
CA PRO A 324 13.56 7.75 -7.40
C PRO A 324 13.79 6.43 -6.65
N THR A 325 14.80 6.37 -5.78
CA THR A 325 15.24 5.14 -5.09
C THR A 325 14.51 4.89 -3.77
N ALA A 326 13.85 5.91 -3.22
CA ALA A 326 13.00 5.77 -2.04
C ALA A 326 11.72 5.00 -2.39
N THR A 327 11.39 3.97 -1.61
CA THR A 327 10.23 3.09 -1.88
C THR A 327 9.23 3.04 -0.74
N LYS A 328 9.59 3.55 0.43
CA LYS A 328 8.77 3.51 1.65
C LYS A 328 8.37 4.89 2.09
N GLY A 329 7.27 5.00 2.83
CA GLY A 329 6.82 6.27 3.40
C GLY A 329 5.34 6.22 3.78
N LEU A 330 4.63 7.32 3.53
CA LEU A 330 3.21 7.44 3.78
C LEU A 330 2.41 6.89 2.59
N GLU A 331 1.43 6.05 2.87
CA GLU A 331 0.43 5.62 1.91
C GLU A 331 -0.98 5.89 2.49
N VAL A 332 -1.88 6.45 1.68
CA VAL A 332 -3.23 6.82 2.09
C VAL A 332 -4.22 6.44 0.99
N LEU A 333 -5.29 5.72 1.35
CA LEU A 333 -6.46 5.54 0.50
C LEU A 333 -7.59 6.42 1.00
N ILE A 334 -8.03 7.34 0.15
CA ILE A 334 -9.16 8.22 0.42
C ILE A 334 -10.36 7.74 -0.42
N PRO A 335 -11.40 7.16 0.21
CA PRO A 335 -12.57 6.70 -0.53
C PRO A 335 -13.29 7.83 -1.25
N TRP A 336 -13.87 7.55 -2.42
CA TRP A 336 -14.57 8.59 -3.20
C TRP A 336 -15.61 9.39 -2.39
N PRO A 337 -16.43 8.76 -1.52
CA PRO A 337 -17.38 9.50 -0.70
C PRO A 337 -16.73 10.48 0.29
N ALA A 338 -15.52 10.21 0.77
CA ALA A 338 -14.77 11.14 1.62
C ALA A 338 -14.33 12.40 0.86
N LEU A 339 -14.19 12.30 -0.46
CA LEU A 339 -13.93 13.43 -1.37
C LEU A 339 -15.24 14.05 -1.90
N GLY A 340 -16.40 13.66 -1.37
CA GLY A 340 -17.70 14.16 -1.84
C GLY A 340 -18.11 13.63 -3.22
N LEU A 341 -17.51 12.54 -3.68
CA LEU A 341 -17.74 11.97 -5.01
C LEU A 341 -18.38 10.58 -4.90
N SER A 342 -19.24 10.24 -5.86
CA SER A 342 -19.76 8.86 -6.00
C SER A 342 -18.74 7.93 -6.66
N ASN A 343 -17.87 8.48 -7.51
CA ASN A 343 -16.73 7.82 -8.15
C ASN A 343 -15.74 8.90 -8.66
N GLY A 344 -14.53 8.50 -9.06
CA GLY A 344 -13.53 9.44 -9.56
C GLY A 344 -13.70 9.89 -11.01
N CYS A 345 -14.65 9.36 -11.78
CA CYS A 345 -14.69 9.58 -13.23
C CYS A 345 -15.12 11.00 -13.61
N GLY A 346 -14.39 11.60 -14.54
CA GLY A 346 -14.56 12.99 -14.95
C GLY A 346 -13.98 14.01 -13.97
N ALA A 347 -13.42 13.58 -12.84
CA ALA A 347 -12.85 14.47 -11.85
C ALA A 347 -11.40 14.84 -12.18
N THR A 348 -11.01 16.04 -11.78
CA THR A 348 -9.63 16.48 -11.75
C THR A 348 -9.21 16.63 -10.30
N PHE A 349 -8.14 15.95 -9.92
CA PHE A 349 -7.54 16.09 -8.60
C PHE A 349 -6.27 16.91 -8.71
N ARG A 350 -6.07 17.82 -7.75
CA ARG A 350 -4.79 18.49 -7.55
C ARG A 350 -4.30 18.18 -6.15
N VAL A 351 -3.06 17.70 -6.04
CA VAL A 351 -2.51 17.21 -4.77
C VAL A 351 -1.16 17.85 -4.51
N ALA A 352 -0.95 18.28 -3.27
CA ALA A 352 0.32 18.79 -2.78
C ALA A 352 0.61 18.21 -1.40
N ALA A 353 1.88 18.02 -1.06
CA ALA A 353 2.28 17.60 0.27
C ALA A 353 3.48 18.40 0.75
N GLY A 354 3.54 18.73 2.04
CA GLY A 354 4.69 19.41 2.62
C GLY A 354 4.90 19.10 4.08
N ILE A 355 6.14 19.19 4.54
CA ILE A 355 6.47 19.04 5.96
C ILE A 355 6.34 20.38 6.68
N VAL A 356 5.63 20.37 7.81
CA VAL A 356 5.34 21.51 8.68
C VAL A 356 5.91 21.25 10.07
N LEU A 357 6.70 22.19 10.59
CA LEU A 357 7.27 22.09 11.94
C LEU A 357 6.22 22.39 13.02
N ASN A 358 6.55 22.09 14.27
CA ASN A 358 5.67 22.30 15.43
C ASN A 358 5.24 23.77 15.63
N ASP A 359 6.00 24.72 15.09
CA ASP A 359 5.71 26.17 15.14
C ASP A 359 4.96 26.67 13.89
N GLY A 360 4.57 25.78 12.98
CA GLY A 360 3.88 26.12 11.74
C GLY A 360 4.79 26.46 10.56
N THR A 361 6.11 26.43 10.73
CA THR A 361 7.04 26.67 9.64
C THR A 361 6.88 25.58 8.58
N VAL A 362 6.51 25.98 7.37
CA VAL A 362 6.56 25.13 6.18
C VAL A 362 8.01 24.99 5.75
N THR A 363 8.49 23.75 5.67
CA THR A 363 9.88 23.45 5.31
C THR A 363 10.10 23.47 3.80
N ASN A 364 11.36 23.29 3.38
CA ASN A 364 11.67 23.13 1.97
C ASN A 364 11.27 21.75 1.38
N GLN A 365 10.76 20.85 2.24
CA GLN A 365 10.30 19.52 1.85
C GLN A 365 8.84 19.61 1.43
N TRP A 366 8.64 19.89 0.14
CA TRP A 366 7.34 20.04 -0.52
C TRP A 366 7.30 19.19 -1.80
N LEU A 367 6.13 18.65 -2.15
CA LEU A 367 5.89 17.85 -3.35
C LEU A 367 4.63 18.35 -4.08
N PRO A 368 4.71 18.63 -5.41
CA PRO A 368 5.91 18.67 -6.25
C PRO A 368 7.00 19.61 -5.72
N GLY A 369 8.26 19.37 -6.06
CA GLY A 369 9.36 20.17 -5.55
C GLY A 369 9.24 21.68 -5.84
N ILE A 370 9.80 22.49 -4.93
CA ILE A 370 9.69 23.96 -4.89
C ILE A 370 10.97 24.67 -5.40
N GLY A 371 11.80 23.97 -6.18
CA GLY A 371 13.00 24.54 -6.80
C GLY A 371 14.27 24.33 -5.97
N GLY A 372 15.23 23.63 -6.58
CA GLY A 372 16.28 22.84 -5.94
C GLY A 372 17.36 23.46 -5.04
N SER A 373 17.12 24.61 -4.42
CA SER A 373 18.04 25.21 -3.43
C SER A 373 17.33 26.06 -2.38
N MET A 374 16.03 25.89 -2.21
CA MET A 374 15.26 26.66 -1.25
C MET A 374 15.51 26.23 0.20
N ASN A 375 15.55 27.22 1.11
CA ASN A 375 15.45 27.00 2.55
C ASN A 375 13.98 26.80 2.95
N ASN A 376 13.72 26.60 4.25
CA ASN A 376 12.37 26.59 4.79
C ASN A 376 11.63 27.87 4.36
N ILE A 377 10.38 27.70 3.93
CA ILE A 377 9.59 28.76 3.29
C ILE A 377 8.95 29.69 4.34
N GLY A 378 8.89 29.24 5.60
CA GLY A 378 8.40 30.03 6.73
C GLY A 378 6.98 29.69 7.14
N ILE A 379 6.42 30.49 8.06
CA ILE A 379 5.04 30.33 8.55
C ILE A 379 4.07 30.95 7.55
N ALA A 380 2.99 30.24 7.23
CA ALA A 380 1.93 30.69 6.31
C ALA A 380 2.47 31.34 5.02
N PRO A 381 3.37 30.67 4.27
CA PRO A 381 4.02 31.28 3.12
C PRO A 381 3.03 31.58 2.00
N ASN A 382 3.36 32.59 1.20
CA ASN A 382 2.72 32.77 -0.10
C ASN A 382 3.48 31.99 -1.16
N LEU A 383 3.02 30.79 -1.47
CA LEU A 383 3.68 29.92 -2.42
C LEU A 383 3.68 30.53 -3.84
N ALA A 384 2.80 31.49 -4.16
CA ALA A 384 2.86 32.18 -5.47
C ALA A 384 4.12 33.03 -5.69
N SER A 385 4.94 33.18 -4.65
CA SER A 385 6.29 33.78 -4.73
C SER A 385 7.42 32.74 -4.70
N VAL A 386 7.07 31.46 -4.64
CA VAL A 386 7.98 30.32 -4.55
C VAL A 386 8.09 29.65 -5.92
N PRO A 387 9.31 29.35 -6.41
CA PRO A 387 9.49 28.58 -7.65
C PRO A 387 8.87 27.18 -7.59
N GLY A 388 8.67 26.58 -8.75
CA GLY A 388 8.18 25.20 -8.88
C GLY A 388 6.66 25.11 -9.11
N THR A 389 6.17 23.88 -9.19
CA THR A 389 4.73 23.61 -9.37
C THR A 389 4.16 23.22 -8.02
N GLN A 390 3.17 23.95 -7.50
CA GLN A 390 2.74 23.70 -6.12
C GLN A 390 1.91 22.43 -5.92
N HIS A 391 1.40 21.83 -7.00
CA HIS A 391 0.54 20.66 -6.94
C HIS A 391 0.74 19.78 -8.17
N ALA A 392 0.60 18.47 -7.98
CA ALA A 392 0.48 17.53 -9.09
C ALA A 392 -0.99 17.43 -9.52
N THR A 393 -1.25 17.26 -10.81
CA THR A 393 -2.62 17.19 -11.36
C THR A 393 -2.89 15.81 -11.94
N LEU A 394 -3.95 15.15 -11.45
CA LEU A 394 -4.49 13.90 -11.99
C LEU A 394 -5.84 14.20 -12.66
N ASN A 395 -5.94 13.95 -13.96
CA ASN A 395 -7.19 14.06 -14.70
C ASN A 395 -7.76 12.66 -14.95
N LEU A 396 -8.94 12.37 -14.40
CA LEU A 396 -9.64 11.12 -14.63
C LEU A 396 -10.67 11.34 -15.74
N ALA A 397 -10.20 11.34 -16.99
CA ALA A 397 -11.10 11.48 -18.14
C ALA A 397 -11.98 10.24 -18.31
N TYR A 398 -13.20 10.44 -18.81
CA TYR A 398 -13.98 9.34 -19.36
C TYR A 398 -13.35 8.90 -20.68
N THR A 399 -12.82 7.68 -20.74
CA THR A 399 -12.31 7.12 -21.99
C THR A 399 -13.46 6.42 -22.70
N VAL A 400 -14.02 7.08 -23.72
CA VAL A 400 -15.07 6.49 -24.56
C VAL A 400 -14.40 5.79 -25.75
N THR A 401 -14.38 4.46 -25.73
CA THR A 401 -13.69 3.66 -26.77
C THR A 401 -14.58 3.28 -27.97
N ASP A 402 -15.89 3.56 -27.93
CA ASP A 402 -16.77 3.41 -29.11
C ASP A 402 -17.92 4.44 -29.18
N ALA A 403 -18.47 4.63 -30.38
CA ALA A 403 -19.56 5.56 -30.64
C ALA A 403 -20.87 5.19 -29.90
N THR A 404 -21.05 3.91 -29.58
CA THR A 404 -22.21 3.37 -28.85
C THR A 404 -22.20 3.82 -27.38
N SER A 405 -21.02 3.87 -26.78
CA SER A 405 -20.78 4.33 -25.41
C SER A 405 -20.92 5.85 -25.30
N ALA A 406 -20.53 6.58 -26.34
CA ALA A 406 -20.79 8.03 -26.45
C ALA A 406 -22.29 8.34 -26.45
N LEU A 407 -23.09 7.56 -27.18
CA LEU A 407 -24.54 7.72 -27.26
C LEU A 407 -25.24 7.37 -25.93
N ARG A 408 -24.75 6.34 -25.20
CA ARG A 408 -25.27 5.96 -23.88
C ARG A 408 -24.96 7.00 -22.80
N MET A 409 -23.79 7.64 -22.87
CA MET A 409 -23.46 8.79 -22.00
C MET A 409 -24.33 10.01 -22.29
N ALA A 410 -24.55 10.34 -23.56
CA ALA A 410 -25.46 11.42 -23.94
C ALA A 410 -26.92 11.17 -23.49
N ALA A 411 -27.30 9.90 -23.27
CA ALA A 411 -28.61 9.48 -22.79
C ALA A 411 -28.72 9.34 -21.26
N GLY A 412 -27.66 9.61 -20.47
CA GLY A 412 -27.72 9.62 -19.00
C GLY A 412 -27.83 8.25 -18.32
N LEU A 413 -27.43 7.17 -18.99
CA LEU A 413 -27.50 5.80 -18.44
C LEU A 413 -26.17 5.41 -17.75
N THR A 414 -26.18 5.22 -16.43
CA THR A 414 -25.00 4.78 -15.65
C THR A 414 -25.19 3.35 -15.10
N GLN A 415 -24.15 2.52 -15.19
CA GLN A 415 -24.04 1.28 -14.41
C GLN A 415 -22.56 1.03 -14.04
N ALA A 416 -22.31 0.66 -12.79
CA ALA A 416 -20.98 0.43 -12.23
C ALA A 416 -20.44 -0.98 -12.59
N GLY A 417 -19.16 -1.06 -12.98
CA GLY A 417 -18.49 -2.29 -13.38
C GLY A 417 -17.06 -2.40 -12.82
N THR A 418 -16.63 -3.65 -12.64
CA THR A 418 -15.59 -4.14 -11.70
C THR A 418 -14.19 -4.31 -12.31
N ASP A 419 -13.64 -3.32 -13.01
CA ASP A 419 -12.29 -3.46 -13.59
C ASP A 419 -11.28 -2.40 -13.17
N LYS A 420 -10.01 -2.82 -13.30
CA LYS A 420 -8.73 -2.33 -12.74
C LYS A 420 -8.41 -0.83 -12.87
N TYR A 421 -9.30 -0.06 -13.48
CA TYR A 421 -9.25 1.40 -13.61
C TYR A 421 -10.69 1.94 -13.62
N PRO A 422 -11.07 2.86 -12.71
CA PRO A 422 -12.48 3.25 -12.52
C PRO A 422 -13.14 3.90 -13.73
N CYS A 423 -12.35 4.36 -14.72
CA CYS A 423 -12.83 5.05 -15.92
C CYS A 423 -12.91 4.16 -17.17
N TYR A 424 -12.63 2.84 -17.07
CA TYR A 424 -12.81 1.89 -18.17
C TYR A 424 -14.21 1.29 -18.11
N ASN A 425 -15.04 1.61 -19.10
CA ASN A 425 -16.34 0.98 -19.29
C ASN A 425 -16.27 0.00 -20.45
N LEU A 426 -15.92 -1.26 -20.17
CA LEU A 426 -15.99 -2.35 -21.12
C LEU A 426 -16.34 -3.64 -20.36
N ASP A 427 -17.60 -3.84 -19.98
CA ASP A 427 -18.31 -5.11 -20.19
C ASP A 427 -19.72 -5.12 -19.58
N GLY A 428 -20.70 -5.55 -20.36
CA GLY A 428 -22.06 -5.74 -19.86
C GLY A 428 -23.22 -5.71 -20.86
N VAL A 429 -23.03 -5.89 -22.17
CA VAL A 429 -24.15 -6.21 -23.07
C VAL A 429 -23.73 -7.28 -24.08
N LYS A 430 -23.89 -8.55 -23.71
CA LYS A 430 -24.24 -9.57 -24.71
C LYS A 430 -25.70 -9.36 -25.07
N GLY A 431 -25.96 -8.83 -26.28
CA GLY A 431 -27.25 -8.99 -26.93
C GLY A 431 -28.12 -7.74 -27.13
N ILE A 432 -27.56 -6.66 -27.69
CA ILE A 432 -28.40 -5.76 -28.49
C ILE A 432 -27.95 -5.91 -29.94
N GLY A 433 -28.80 -6.56 -30.74
CA GLY A 433 -28.58 -6.71 -32.16
C GLY A 433 -28.53 -5.34 -32.82
N VAL A 434 -27.71 -5.22 -33.86
CA VAL A 434 -27.44 -4.00 -34.64
C VAL A 434 -28.72 -3.34 -35.22
N GLY A 435 -29.88 -4.03 -35.13
CA GLY A 435 -31.19 -3.51 -35.58
C GLY A 435 -31.87 -2.51 -34.64
N ASP A 436 -31.62 -2.53 -33.32
CA ASP A 436 -32.37 -1.69 -32.37
C ASP A 436 -31.79 -0.27 -32.22
N ALA A 437 -30.51 -0.08 -32.54
CA ALA A 437 -29.87 1.24 -32.54
C ALA A 437 -30.37 2.14 -33.68
N VAL A 438 -30.89 1.56 -34.77
CA VAL A 438 -31.43 2.31 -35.92
C VAL A 438 -32.83 2.87 -35.63
N LEU A 439 -33.59 2.26 -34.71
CA LEU A 439 -34.94 2.71 -34.39
C LEU A 439 -34.98 3.97 -33.50
N ILE A 440 -33.93 4.20 -32.70
CA ILE A 440 -33.83 5.38 -31.82
C ILE A 440 -33.37 6.62 -32.60
N LEU A 441 -32.49 6.46 -33.60
CA LEU A 441 -32.09 7.57 -34.48
C LEU A 441 -33.22 8.07 -35.39
N ASN A 442 -34.13 7.20 -35.85
CA ASN A 442 -35.25 7.63 -36.68
C ASN A 442 -36.37 8.37 -35.93
N ARG A 443 -36.40 8.33 -34.59
CA ARG A 443 -37.36 9.12 -33.79
C ARG A 443 -36.84 10.49 -33.38
N ALA A 444 -35.52 10.67 -33.30
CA ALA A 444 -34.91 11.95 -32.91
C ALA A 444 -34.67 12.90 -34.10
N LEU A 445 -34.65 12.40 -35.34
CA LEU A 445 -34.41 13.18 -36.55
C LEU A 445 -35.67 13.49 -37.40
N LEU A 446 -36.86 13.05 -36.96
CA LEU A 446 -38.12 13.21 -37.72
C LEU A 446 -39.24 13.98 -36.99
N ASN A 447 -38.94 14.73 -35.94
CA ASN A 447 -39.86 15.75 -35.45
C ASN A 447 -39.16 17.12 -35.44
N PRO A 448 -39.55 18.07 -36.32
CA PRO A 448 -39.05 19.43 -36.27
C PRO A 448 -39.47 20.16 -34.98
#